data_AF-A0A3Q7QQI5-F1
#
_entry.id   AF-A0A3Q7QQI5-F1
#
_cell.length_a   1.000
_cell.length_b   1.000
_cell.length_c   1.000
_cell.angle_alpha   90.00
_cell.angle_beta   90.00
_cell.angle_gamma   90.00
#
_symmetry.space_group_name_H-M   'P 1'
#
loop_
_entity.id
_entity.type
_entity.pdbx_description
1 polymer ?
#
loop_
_entity_poly.entity_id
_entity_poly.type
_entity_poly.pdbx_seq_one_letter_code
_entity_poly.pdbx_strand_id
1 'polypeptide(L)'
;MAAKQGTPASALRVLEEALGMDLTAAGDSAEAVAAEGAYYLEQVTITEASEDDYEYEEIPDDNVSIPEGEEDLAKAIQMVQEQATDTQILEQKTVLPSKQPTPEVIEDFLCNFLIKMGMTRTLDCFQSEWYELIQKGVIELRDIGSVPDVYTQNMLLENENKNLKKDLKHYKQAAEYVAF
;
A
#
# COMPACT_ATOMS: atom_id res chain seq x y z
N MET A 1 -18.25 52.33 -31.57
CA MET A 1 -18.00 50.96 -31.07
C MET A 1 -16.57 50.91 -30.56
N ALA A 2 -16.35 51.06 -29.25
CA ALA A 2 -15.08 50.76 -28.58
C ALA A 2 -15.35 50.66 -27.07
N ALA A 3 -15.21 49.46 -26.53
CA ALA A 3 -15.33 49.14 -25.11
C ALA A 3 -14.01 49.46 -24.38
N LYS A 4 -14.08 50.04 -23.18
CA LYS A 4 -13.01 49.99 -22.19
C LYS A 4 -13.59 49.48 -20.88
N GLN A 5 -13.27 48.22 -20.59
CA GLN A 5 -13.55 47.56 -19.32
C GLN A 5 -12.64 48.16 -18.23
N GLY A 6 -13.25 48.58 -17.12
CA GLY A 6 -12.54 48.84 -15.87
C GLY A 6 -12.25 47.51 -15.17
N THR A 7 -10.99 47.27 -14.83
CA THR A 7 -10.55 46.13 -14.03
C THR A 7 -10.81 46.39 -12.54
N PRO A 8 -11.39 45.43 -11.78
CA PRO A 8 -11.53 45.57 -10.33
C PRO A 8 -10.23 45.13 -9.63
N ALA A 9 -9.49 46.08 -9.10
CA ALA A 9 -8.34 45.85 -8.23
C ALA A 9 -8.82 45.55 -6.80
N SER A 10 -9.15 44.29 -6.46
CA SER A 10 -9.47 43.92 -5.07
C SER A 10 -9.17 42.45 -4.67
N ALA A 11 -8.69 41.58 -5.55
CA ALA A 11 -8.41 40.19 -5.16
C ALA A 11 -7.05 40.00 -4.47
N LEU A 12 -6.02 40.76 -4.85
CA LEU A 12 -4.66 40.57 -4.33
C LEU A 12 -4.47 41.07 -2.90
N ARG A 13 -5.13 42.18 -2.51
CA ARG A 13 -5.04 42.71 -1.14
C ARG A 13 -5.69 41.80 -0.10
N VAL A 14 -6.76 41.09 -0.47
CA VAL A 14 -7.47 40.16 0.41
C VAL A 14 -6.61 38.93 0.72
N LEU A 15 -5.76 38.50 -0.21
CA LEU A 15 -4.85 37.37 -0.01
C LEU A 15 -3.62 37.75 0.84
N GLU A 16 -3.15 38.99 0.73
CA GLU A 16 -1.99 39.49 1.48
C GLU A 16 -2.31 39.63 3.00
N GLU A 17 -3.54 40.03 3.34
CA GLU A 17 -4.02 40.13 4.72
C GLU A 17 -4.30 38.75 5.36
N ALA A 18 -4.72 37.76 4.56
CA ALA A 18 -5.00 36.40 5.04
C ALA A 18 -3.74 35.57 5.33
N LEU A 19 -2.60 35.94 4.75
CA LEU A 19 -1.34 35.19 4.85
C LEU A 19 -0.35 35.75 5.88
N GLY A 20 -0.64 36.89 6.53
CA GLY A 20 0.19 37.40 7.64
C GLY A 20 1.67 37.56 7.32
N MET A 21 2.00 37.87 6.05
CA MET A 21 3.39 38.05 5.59
C MET A 21 3.75 39.53 5.56
N ASP A 22 3.95 40.13 6.73
CA ASP A 22 4.65 41.41 6.83
C ASP A 22 6.17 41.18 6.72
N LEU A 23 6.70 41.20 5.50
CA LEU A 23 8.14 41.31 5.25
C LEU A 23 8.56 42.78 5.45
N THR A 24 8.84 43.17 6.69
CA THR A 24 9.52 44.44 6.95
C THR A 24 11.03 44.23 6.97
N ALA A 25 11.66 44.69 5.89
CA ALA A 25 13.10 44.87 5.79
C ALA A 25 13.56 46.01 6.72
N ALA A 26 14.44 45.69 7.65
CA ALA A 26 15.41 46.57 8.29
C ALA A 26 16.57 45.64 8.70
N GLY A 27 17.74 45.66 8.09
CA GLY A 27 18.60 46.81 7.97
C GLY A 27 19.41 46.95 9.25
N ASP A 28 20.41 46.09 9.45
CA ASP A 28 21.66 46.59 10.02
C ASP A 28 22.88 45.75 9.62
N SER A 29 23.88 46.50 9.16
CA SER A 29 25.17 46.05 8.70
C SER A 29 26.08 45.86 9.91
N ALA A 30 26.42 44.62 10.26
CA ALA A 30 27.50 44.35 11.21
C ALA A 30 28.57 43.50 10.53
N GLU A 31 29.71 44.15 10.33
CA GLU A 31 31.06 43.61 10.20
C GLU A 31 31.32 42.40 9.29
N ALA A 32 32.20 42.65 8.33
CA ALA A 32 32.81 41.67 7.47
C ALA A 32 33.58 40.57 8.22
N VAL A 33 33.39 39.33 7.76
CA VAL A 33 34.43 38.36 7.41
C VAL A 33 35.65 38.31 8.36
N ALA A 34 35.56 37.46 9.37
CA ALA A 34 36.73 36.79 9.94
C ALA A 34 36.34 35.39 10.44
N ALA A 35 37.11 34.40 9.98
CA ALA A 35 37.08 32.98 10.35
C ALA A 35 36.13 32.06 9.55
N GLU A 36 36.53 31.75 8.32
CA GLU A 36 36.42 30.34 7.88
C GLU A 36 37.07 29.45 8.95
N GLY A 37 36.31 28.48 9.48
CA GLY A 37 36.87 27.40 10.30
C GLY A 37 36.48 27.33 11.77
N ALA A 38 35.37 27.92 12.21
CA ALA A 38 34.79 27.61 13.53
C ALA A 38 33.71 26.52 13.39
N TYR A 39 34.06 25.26 13.66
CA TYR A 39 33.09 24.18 13.78
C TYR A 39 32.57 24.12 15.23
N TYR A 40 31.25 24.04 15.39
CA TYR A 40 30.61 23.82 16.67
C TYR A 40 30.24 22.34 16.79
N LEU A 41 30.63 21.69 17.89
CA LEU A 41 30.17 20.33 18.22
C LEU A 41 28.88 20.46 19.03
N GLU A 42 27.76 20.01 18.44
CA GLU A 42 26.48 19.89 19.14
C GLU A 42 26.51 18.62 20.02
N GLN A 43 26.26 18.78 21.31
CA GLN A 43 26.12 17.64 22.22
C GLN A 43 24.74 17.00 21.98
N VAL A 44 24.72 15.88 21.26
CA VAL A 44 23.52 15.05 21.11
C VAL A 44 23.51 14.01 22.23
N THR A 45 22.59 14.15 23.18
CA THR A 45 22.27 13.10 24.15
C THR A 45 21.30 12.12 23.50
N ILE A 46 21.73 10.87 23.32
CA ILE A 46 20.80 9.79 22.95
C ILE A 46 19.96 9.49 24.19
N THR A 47 18.70 9.91 24.17
CA THR A 47 17.72 9.40 25.13
C THR A 47 17.46 7.95 24.76
N GLU A 48 17.81 7.01 25.65
CA GLU A 48 17.32 5.63 25.60
C GLU A 48 15.80 5.68 25.70
N ALA A 49 15.12 5.85 24.57
CA ALA A 49 13.70 5.54 24.48
C ALA A 49 13.62 4.03 24.69
N SER A 50 13.09 3.66 25.85
CA SER A 50 12.95 2.29 26.35
C SER A 50 12.45 1.33 25.25
N GLU A 51 13.35 0.50 24.72
CA GLU A 51 13.02 -0.73 24.00
C GLU A 51 12.51 -1.83 24.97
N ASP A 52 11.81 -1.47 26.04
CA ASP A 52 11.40 -2.40 27.10
C ASP A 52 9.93 -2.84 26.98
N ASP A 53 9.22 -2.37 25.96
CA ASP A 53 7.85 -2.78 25.63
C ASP A 53 7.80 -3.96 24.64
N TYR A 54 8.88 -4.75 24.52
CA TYR A 54 8.79 -6.03 23.83
C TYR A 54 8.02 -7.02 24.72
N GLU A 55 6.74 -7.17 24.44
CA GLU A 55 5.89 -8.21 25.03
C GLU A 55 6.43 -9.58 24.58
N TYR A 56 7.03 -10.32 25.51
CA TYR A 56 7.49 -11.69 25.24
C TYR A 56 6.27 -12.58 25.00
N GLU A 57 6.25 -13.29 23.86
CA GLU A 57 5.26 -14.35 23.63
C GLU A 57 5.48 -15.48 24.66
N GLU A 58 4.42 -15.81 25.40
CA GLU A 58 4.40 -16.98 26.27
C GLU A 58 4.46 -18.23 25.38
N ILE A 59 5.60 -18.93 25.40
CA ILE A 59 5.74 -20.22 24.74
C ILE A 59 4.88 -21.22 25.52
N PRO A 60 4.09 -22.08 24.85
CA PRO A 60 3.30 -23.10 25.53
C PRO A 60 4.17 -23.89 26.51
N ASP A 61 3.69 -24.02 27.75
CA ASP A 61 4.32 -24.88 28.75
C ASP A 61 4.25 -26.34 28.28
N ASP A 62 5.31 -26.81 27.63
CA ASP A 62 5.49 -28.23 27.24
C ASP A 62 5.77 -29.13 28.46
N ASN A 63 5.64 -28.60 29.68
CA ASN A 63 5.89 -29.33 30.91
C ASN A 63 4.70 -30.24 31.24
N VAL A 64 4.65 -31.38 30.55
CA VAL A 64 3.67 -32.45 30.80
C VAL A 64 3.96 -33.03 32.18
N SER A 65 3.25 -32.52 33.18
CA SER A 65 3.26 -33.11 34.52
C SER A 65 2.58 -34.46 34.44
N ILE A 66 3.38 -35.53 34.42
CA ILE A 66 2.88 -36.91 34.52
C ILE A 66 2.26 -37.04 35.92
N PRO A 67 0.97 -37.40 36.06
CA PRO A 67 0.36 -37.58 37.37
C PRO A 67 1.10 -38.66 38.16
N GLU A 68 1.50 -38.32 39.38
CA GLU A 68 2.26 -39.20 40.27
C GLU A 68 1.43 -40.44 40.59
N GLY A 69 1.80 -41.60 40.02
CA GLY A 69 1.07 -42.86 40.13
C GLY A 69 0.88 -43.64 38.83
N GLU A 70 1.24 -43.08 37.68
CA GLU A 70 1.11 -43.73 36.35
C GLU A 70 2.46 -43.97 35.64
N GLU A 71 3.48 -44.41 36.37
CA GLU A 71 4.80 -44.77 35.83
C GLU A 71 4.79 -46.14 35.10
N ASP A 72 4.02 -46.28 34.03
CA ASP A 72 4.09 -47.44 33.13
C ASP A 72 4.73 -47.02 31.79
N LEU A 73 5.82 -47.71 31.40
CA LEU A 73 6.55 -47.45 30.16
C LEU A 73 5.64 -47.52 28.93
N ALA A 74 4.68 -48.45 28.93
CA ALA A 74 3.73 -48.58 27.83
C ALA A 74 2.85 -47.34 27.67
N LYS A 75 2.44 -46.74 28.80
CA LYS A 75 1.58 -45.56 28.82
C LYS A 75 2.33 -44.30 28.42
N ALA A 76 3.59 -44.17 28.83
CA ALA A 76 4.47 -43.08 28.39
C ALA A 76 4.69 -43.10 26.86
N ILE A 77 4.95 -44.28 26.28
CA ILE A 77 5.09 -44.44 24.83
C ILE A 77 3.78 -44.08 24.11
N GLN A 78 2.64 -44.49 24.65
CA GLN A 78 1.34 -44.16 24.09
C GLN A 78 1.08 -42.64 24.10
N MET A 79 1.36 -41.95 25.20
CA MET A 79 1.18 -40.50 25.29
C MET A 79 2.07 -39.75 24.29
N VAL A 80 3.34 -40.16 24.13
CA VAL A 80 4.25 -39.57 23.14
C VAL A 80 3.74 -39.81 21.71
N GLN A 81 3.21 -41.00 21.42
CA GLN A 81 2.67 -41.34 20.11
C GLN A 81 1.39 -40.54 19.80
N GLU A 82 0.49 -40.40 20.78
CA GLU A 82 -0.74 -39.61 20.67
C GLU A 82 -0.40 -38.13 20.47
N GLN A 83 0.54 -37.59 21.24
CA GLN A 83 1.01 -36.21 21.08
C GLN A 83 1.62 -35.97 19.69
N ALA A 84 2.46 -36.88 19.19
CA ALA A 84 3.02 -36.77 17.84
C ALA A 84 1.96 -36.83 16.74
N THR A 85 0.84 -37.51 17.00
CA THR A 85 -0.29 -37.58 16.07
C THR A 85 -1.11 -36.30 16.12
N ASP A 86 -1.37 -35.76 17.32
CA ASP A 86 -2.09 -34.51 17.52
C ASP A 86 -1.32 -33.31 16.95
N THR A 87 0.00 -33.23 17.15
CA THR A 87 0.83 -32.19 16.54
C THR A 87 0.80 -32.28 15.01
N GLN A 88 0.89 -33.48 14.45
CA GLN A 88 0.80 -33.70 13.01
C GLN A 88 -0.58 -33.31 12.45
N ILE A 89 -1.67 -33.57 13.18
CA ILE A 89 -3.04 -33.16 12.79
C ILE A 89 -3.19 -31.63 12.87
N LEU A 90 -2.66 -31.00 13.92
CA LEU A 90 -2.63 -29.54 14.09
C LEU A 90 -1.83 -28.87 12.97
N GLU A 91 -0.65 -29.39 12.64
CA GLU A 91 0.17 -28.92 11.52
C GLU A 91 -0.56 -29.06 10.19
N GLN A 92 -1.16 -30.21 9.89
CA GLN A 92 -1.93 -30.41 8.65
C GLN A 92 -3.16 -29.50 8.55
N LYS A 93 -3.81 -29.17 9.66
CA LYS A 93 -4.97 -28.27 9.70
C LYS A 93 -4.59 -26.79 9.66
N THR A 94 -3.37 -26.44 10.08
CA THR A 94 -2.85 -25.06 10.11
C THR A 94 -2.09 -24.67 8.85
N VAL A 95 -1.77 -25.60 7.94
CA VAL A 95 -1.44 -25.25 6.55
C VAL A 95 -2.71 -24.78 5.83
N LEU A 96 -3.18 -23.60 6.20
CA LEU A 96 -3.99 -22.80 5.30
C LEU A 96 -3.12 -22.57 4.06
N PRO A 97 -3.54 -22.98 2.85
CA PRO A 97 -2.83 -22.56 1.66
C PRO A 97 -2.78 -21.03 1.71
N SER A 98 -1.57 -20.47 1.68
CA SER A 98 -1.35 -19.03 1.58
C SER A 98 -2.22 -18.54 0.43
N LYS A 99 -3.37 -17.95 0.76
CA LYS A 99 -4.31 -17.44 -0.23
C LYS A 99 -3.52 -16.39 -0.99
N GLN A 100 -3.22 -16.68 -2.25
CA GLN A 100 -2.69 -15.65 -3.12
C GLN A 100 -3.68 -14.49 -3.08
N PRO A 101 -3.21 -13.25 -2.89
CA PRO A 101 -4.11 -12.11 -2.75
C PRO A 101 -4.96 -12.04 -4.02
N THR A 102 -6.24 -12.37 -3.88
CA THR A 102 -7.20 -12.24 -4.97
C THR A 102 -7.28 -10.77 -5.33
N PRO A 103 -7.05 -10.38 -6.60
CA PRO A 103 -7.10 -9.00 -7.03
C PRO A 103 -8.42 -8.34 -6.61
N GLU A 104 -8.34 -7.21 -5.90
CA GLU A 104 -9.52 -6.49 -5.43
C GLU A 104 -10.38 -6.03 -6.62
N VAL A 105 -11.70 -6.11 -6.46
CA VAL A 105 -12.64 -5.53 -7.43
C VAL A 105 -12.49 -4.00 -7.38
N ILE A 106 -12.61 -3.32 -8.52
CA ILE A 106 -12.42 -1.85 -8.60
C ILE A 106 -13.31 -1.11 -7.59
N GLU A 107 -14.56 -1.56 -7.40
CA GLU A 107 -15.48 -0.99 -6.41
C GLU A 107 -14.93 -1.09 -4.98
N ASP A 108 -14.47 -2.28 -4.58
CA ASP A 108 -13.89 -2.51 -3.25
C ASP A 108 -12.62 -1.67 -3.06
N PHE A 109 -11.75 -1.62 -4.05
CA PHE A 109 -10.52 -0.83 -4.00
C PHE A 109 -10.81 0.65 -3.76
N LEU A 110 -11.75 1.23 -4.52
CA LEU A 110 -12.12 2.64 -4.38
C LEU A 110 -12.82 2.90 -3.05
N CYS A 111 -13.74 2.04 -2.61
CA CYS A 111 -14.40 2.19 -1.31
C CYS A 111 -13.38 2.12 -0.17
N ASN A 112 -12.50 1.12 -0.19
CA ASN A 112 -11.44 0.94 0.80
C ASN A 112 -10.49 2.14 0.83
N PHE A 113 -10.13 2.67 -0.34
CA PHE A 113 -9.30 3.88 -0.44
C PHE A 113 -9.99 5.09 0.20
N LEU A 114 -11.25 5.36 -0.16
CA LEU A 114 -11.99 6.50 0.37
C LEU A 114 -12.20 6.41 1.89
N ILE A 115 -12.45 5.20 2.40
CA ILE A 115 -12.55 4.92 3.85
C ILE A 115 -11.21 5.17 4.55
N LYS A 116 -10.10 4.60 4.04
CA LYS A 116 -8.76 4.76 4.62
C LYS A 116 -8.32 6.23 4.65
N MET A 117 -8.72 7.01 3.66
CA MET A 117 -8.41 8.44 3.58
C MET A 117 -9.41 9.34 4.35
N GLY A 118 -10.43 8.77 5.00
CA GLY A 118 -11.43 9.53 5.76
C GLY A 118 -12.37 10.39 4.89
N MET A 119 -12.47 10.10 3.59
CA MET A 119 -13.26 10.88 2.62
C MET A 119 -14.72 10.44 2.55
N THR A 120 -15.43 10.49 3.68
CA THR A 120 -16.79 9.95 3.84
C THR A 120 -17.82 10.58 2.91
N ARG A 121 -17.79 11.91 2.71
CA ARG A 121 -18.70 12.58 1.77
C ARG A 121 -18.49 12.13 0.32
N THR A 122 -17.24 11.94 -0.08
CA THR A 122 -16.89 11.47 -1.42
C THR A 122 -17.32 10.02 -1.61
N LEU A 123 -17.16 9.18 -0.57
CA LEU A 123 -17.65 7.81 -0.55
C LEU A 123 -19.17 7.74 -0.77
N ASP A 124 -19.93 8.54 -0.02
CA ASP A 124 -21.40 8.55 -0.12
C ASP A 124 -21.87 8.95 -1.52
N CYS A 125 -21.26 9.99 -2.10
CA CYS A 125 -21.54 10.41 -3.48
C CYS A 125 -21.16 9.31 -4.48
N PHE A 126 -19.96 8.75 -4.35
CA PHE A 126 -19.47 7.69 -5.24
C PHE A 126 -20.40 6.47 -5.23
N GLN A 127 -20.75 5.96 -4.06
CA GLN A 127 -21.64 4.79 -3.94
C GLN A 127 -23.01 5.07 -4.54
N SER A 128 -23.58 6.26 -4.30
CA SER A 128 -24.88 6.64 -4.86
C SER A 128 -24.86 6.65 -6.39
N GLU A 129 -23.87 7.30 -6.99
CA GLU A 129 -23.70 7.35 -8.44
C GLU A 129 -23.42 5.96 -9.02
N TRP A 130 -22.50 5.21 -8.39
CA TRP A 130 -22.12 3.87 -8.84
C TRP A 130 -23.31 2.92 -8.92
N TYR A 131 -24.12 2.83 -7.87
CA TYR A 131 -25.32 1.99 -7.88
C TYR A 131 -26.41 2.50 -8.83
N GLU A 132 -26.51 3.81 -9.05
CA GLU A 132 -27.41 4.37 -10.06
C GLU A 132 -26.99 3.94 -11.47
N LEU A 133 -25.69 3.99 -11.79
CA LEU A 133 -25.17 3.54 -13.09
C LEU A 133 -25.35 2.02 -13.30
N ILE A 134 -25.19 1.22 -12.24
CA ILE A 134 -25.46 -0.22 -12.28
C ILE A 134 -26.94 -0.48 -12.56
N GLN A 135 -27.86 0.20 -11.85
CA GLN A 135 -29.30 0.02 -12.04
C GLN A 135 -29.75 0.43 -13.44
N LYS A 136 -29.14 1.47 -14.01
CA LYS A 136 -29.38 1.91 -15.38
C LYS A 136 -28.76 0.99 -16.44
N GLY A 137 -27.95 0.00 -16.04
CA GLY A 137 -27.25 -0.91 -16.94
C GLY A 137 -26.16 -0.23 -17.76
N VAL A 138 -25.69 0.96 -17.36
CA VAL A 138 -24.60 1.67 -18.04
C VAL A 138 -23.26 1.02 -17.72
N ILE A 139 -23.16 0.45 -16.52
CA ILE A 139 -22.02 -0.31 -16.06
C ILE A 139 -22.46 -1.76 -15.88
N GLU A 140 -21.95 -2.66 -16.71
CA GLU A 140 -22.09 -4.10 -16.46
C GLU A 140 -21.02 -4.53 -15.44
N LEU A 141 -21.46 -5.17 -14.35
CA LEU A 141 -20.57 -5.67 -13.29
C LEU A 141 -19.52 -6.68 -13.80
N ARG A 142 -19.74 -7.25 -15.00
CA ARG A 142 -18.79 -8.14 -15.68
C ARG A 142 -17.66 -7.39 -16.40
N ASP A 143 -17.85 -6.12 -16.76
CA ASP A 143 -16.84 -5.30 -17.45
C ASP A 143 -15.93 -4.55 -16.46
N ILE A 144 -16.32 -4.43 -15.19
CA ILE A 144 -15.43 -4.01 -14.11
C ILE A 144 -14.47 -5.18 -13.82
N GLY A 145 -13.31 -5.14 -14.46
CA GLY A 145 -12.21 -6.02 -14.13
C GLY A 145 -11.74 -5.82 -12.67
N SER A 146 -10.91 -6.72 -12.19
CA SER A 146 -10.17 -6.49 -10.95
C SER A 146 -9.06 -5.46 -11.17
N VAL A 147 -8.64 -4.79 -10.09
CA VAL A 147 -7.48 -3.88 -10.12
C VAL A 147 -6.23 -4.69 -10.45
N PRO A 148 -5.59 -4.49 -11.62
CA PRO A 148 -4.39 -5.23 -11.96
C PRO A 148 -3.24 -4.76 -11.07
N ASP A 149 -2.50 -5.70 -10.47
CA ASP A 149 -1.21 -5.34 -9.91
C ASP A 149 -0.23 -4.97 -11.04
N VAL A 150 0.72 -4.07 -10.76
CA VAL A 150 1.68 -3.56 -11.76
C VAL A 150 2.48 -4.69 -12.39
N TYR A 151 2.77 -5.75 -11.63
CA TYR A 151 3.48 -6.93 -12.11
C TYR A 151 2.67 -7.69 -13.17
N THR A 152 1.38 -7.92 -12.91
CA THR A 152 0.43 -8.59 -13.80
C THR A 152 0.24 -7.78 -15.07
N GLN A 153 0.14 -6.46 -14.96
CA GLN A 153 0.06 -5.58 -16.12
C GLN A 153 1.33 -5.68 -16.97
N ASN A 154 2.51 -5.63 -16.36
CA ASN A 154 3.78 -5.80 -17.08
C ASN A 154 3.89 -7.18 -17.74
N MET A 155 3.52 -8.26 -17.04
CA MET A 155 3.51 -9.61 -17.58
C MET A 155 2.58 -9.74 -18.81
N LEU A 156 1.38 -9.16 -18.74
CA LEU A 156 0.43 -9.15 -19.86
C LEU A 156 0.99 -8.37 -21.06
N LEU A 157 1.52 -7.17 -20.84
CA LEU A 157 2.14 -6.34 -21.87
C LEU A 157 3.37 -7.00 -22.50
N GLU A 158 4.18 -7.71 -21.72
CA GLU A 158 5.33 -8.47 -22.22
C GLU A 158 4.88 -9.63 -23.13
N ASN A 159 3.83 -10.36 -22.74
CA ASN A 159 3.28 -11.45 -23.53
C ASN A 159 2.67 -10.95 -24.84
N GLU A 160 1.92 -9.84 -24.79
CA GLU A 160 1.37 -9.18 -25.98
C GLU A 160 2.49 -8.73 -26.93
N ASN A 161 3.51 -8.05 -26.41
CA ASN A 161 4.67 -7.64 -27.21
C ASN A 161 5.38 -8.83 -27.86
N LYS A 162 5.51 -9.95 -27.14
CA LYS A 162 6.12 -11.16 -27.67
C LYS A 162 5.30 -11.75 -28.81
N ASN A 163 3.97 -11.75 -28.70
CA ASN A 163 3.08 -12.21 -29.77
C ASN A 163 3.12 -11.28 -30.98
N LEU A 164 2.98 -9.97 -30.78
CA LEU A 164 3.07 -8.98 -31.85
C LEU A 164 4.40 -9.07 -32.60
N LYS A 165 5.53 -9.27 -31.89
CA LYS A 165 6.84 -9.48 -32.52
C LYS A 165 6.89 -10.75 -33.38
N LYS A 166 6.26 -11.84 -32.95
CA LYS A 166 6.15 -13.07 -33.76
C LYS A 166 5.34 -12.81 -35.02
N ASP A 167 4.17 -12.19 -34.89
CA ASP A 167 3.29 -11.91 -36.02
C ASP A 167 3.98 -10.99 -37.03
N LEU A 168 4.67 -9.95 -36.56
CA LEU A 168 5.48 -9.07 -37.40
C LEU A 168 6.57 -9.85 -38.17
N LYS A 169 7.23 -10.80 -37.52
CA LYS A 169 8.21 -11.68 -38.19
C LYS A 169 7.55 -12.55 -39.26
N HIS A 170 6.37 -13.12 -38.96
CA HIS A 170 5.61 -13.92 -39.91
C HIS A 170 5.16 -13.11 -41.12
N TYR A 171 4.62 -11.90 -40.91
CA TYR A 171 4.22 -11.01 -42.00
C TYR A 171 5.39 -10.56 -42.87
N LYS A 172 6.54 -10.23 -42.25
CA LYS A 172 7.77 -9.92 -43.00
C LYS A 172 8.21 -11.07 -43.88
N GLN A 173 8.25 -12.28 -43.33
CA GLN A 173 8.64 -13.47 -44.07
C GLN A 173 7.66 -13.75 -45.23
N ALA A 174 6.35 -13.66 -44.99
CA ALA A 174 5.35 -13.81 -46.04
C ALA A 174 5.49 -12.76 -47.16
N ALA A 175 5.76 -11.50 -46.82
CA ALA A 175 6.00 -10.46 -47.80
C ALA A 175 7.26 -10.72 -48.65
N GLU A 176 8.33 -11.26 -48.05
CA GLU A 176 9.53 -11.69 -48.78
C GLU A 176 9.24 -12.84 -49.75
N TYR A 177 8.38 -13.80 -49.39
CA TYR A 177 8.00 -14.91 -50.27
C TYR A 177 7.06 -14.52 -51.42
N VAL A 178 6.30 -13.42 -51.28
CA VAL A 178 5.35 -12.94 -52.31
C VAL A 178 6.03 -12.02 -53.33
N ALA A 179 7.24 -11.52 -53.05
CA ALA A 179 7.98 -10.61 -53.91
C ALA A 179 8.91 -11.31 -54.95
N PHE A 180 8.84 -12.64 -55.07
CA PHE A 180 9.53 -13.45 -56.09
C PHE A 180 8.54 -14.22 -56.94
#